data_AF-A0A7J4I3Y2-F1
#
_entry.id   AF-A0A7J4I3Y2-F1
#
_cell.length_a   1.000
_cell.length_b   1.000
_cell.length_c   1.000
_cell.angle_alpha   90.00
_cell.angle_beta   90.00
_cell.angle_gamma   90.00
#
_symmetry.space_group_name_H-M   'P 1'
#
loop_
_entity.id
_entity.type
_entity.pdbx_description
1 polymer ?
#
loop_
_entity_poly.entity_id
_entity_poly.type
_entity_poly.pdbx_seq_one_letter_code
_entity_poly.pdbx_strand_id
1 'polypeptide(L)'
;MAYDFYRQLGTGVSSLTFGAALSIFVYAVASGIVSGLQAWLLFGSSFLLMLRFWWRYNELFVQHIPSNTFLHFLFDFAIAFFAILAVLFVGSIQTWALLGALAMISSAIRCGLSWASQKANRELKKTLIGAIGMMVIMGIMYVAAPVVSHLTLAAVIFVIVLIFVAYSSRRK
;
A
#
# COMPACT_ATOMS: atom_id res chain seq x y z
N MET A 1 -11.99 19.98 -18.33
CA MET A 1 -11.74 18.89 -19.32
C MET A 1 -10.56 17.99 -18.93
N ALA A 2 -9.29 18.40 -19.05
CA ALA A 2 -8.17 17.52 -18.63
C ALA A 2 -8.18 17.22 -17.11
N TYR A 3 -8.54 18.21 -16.30
CA TYR A 3 -8.69 18.07 -14.84
C TYR A 3 -9.74 17.03 -14.44
N ASP A 4 -10.92 17.05 -15.07
CA ASP A 4 -12.02 16.13 -14.77
C ASP A 4 -11.69 14.69 -15.18
N PHE A 5 -10.94 14.53 -16.27
CA PHE A 5 -10.49 13.25 -16.77
C PHE A 5 -9.54 12.53 -15.79
N TYR A 6 -8.47 13.20 -15.33
CA TYR A 6 -7.53 12.59 -14.39
C TYR A 6 -8.17 12.29 -13.02
N ARG A 7 -9.15 13.10 -12.61
CA ARG A 7 -9.94 12.85 -11.40
C ARG A 7 -10.83 11.61 -11.53
N GLN A 8 -11.49 11.42 -12.68
CA GLN A 8 -12.26 10.20 -12.96
C GLN A 8 -11.37 8.96 -13.06
N LEU A 9 -10.19 9.09 -13.69
CA LEU A 9 -9.22 8.00 -13.73
C LEU A 9 -8.70 7.64 -12.33
N GLY A 10 -8.35 8.62 -11.50
CA GLY A 10 -7.86 8.38 -10.14
C GLY A 10 -8.89 7.72 -9.23
N THR A 11 -10.18 8.04 -9.40
CA THR A 11 -11.28 7.35 -8.69
C THR A 11 -11.51 5.93 -9.22
N GLY A 12 -11.39 5.71 -10.53
CA GLY A 12 -11.45 4.39 -11.15
C GLY A 12 -10.31 3.46 -10.71
N VAL A 13 -9.08 3.97 -10.59
CA VAL A 13 -7.94 3.20 -10.07
C VAL A 13 -8.21 2.75 -8.64
N SER A 14 -8.74 3.63 -7.79
CA SER A 14 -9.08 3.30 -6.40
C SER A 14 -10.08 2.14 -6.31
N SER A 15 -11.19 2.19 -7.05
CA SER A 15 -12.20 1.13 -7.03
C SER A 15 -11.69 -0.19 -7.61
N LEU A 16 -10.94 -0.15 -8.70
CA LEU A 16 -10.33 -1.34 -9.32
C LEU A 16 -9.30 -1.99 -8.40
N THR A 17 -8.50 -1.19 -7.69
CA THR A 17 -7.47 -1.70 -6.77
C THR A 17 -8.10 -2.48 -5.63
N PHE A 18 -9.17 -1.95 -5.02
CA PHE A 18 -9.91 -2.66 -3.97
C PHE A 18 -10.61 -3.92 -4.51
N GLY A 19 -11.24 -3.83 -5.69
CA GLY A 19 -11.88 -4.98 -6.33
C GLY A 19 -10.89 -6.12 -6.65
N ALA A 20 -9.72 -5.78 -7.19
CA ALA A 20 -8.66 -6.73 -7.50
C ALA A 20 -8.09 -7.37 -6.22
N ALA A 21 -7.80 -6.55 -5.21
CA ALA A 21 -7.36 -7.00 -3.89
C ALA A 21 -8.30 -8.03 -3.26
N LEU A 22 -9.60 -7.69 -3.23
CA LEU A 22 -10.63 -8.55 -2.65
C LEU A 22 -10.80 -9.83 -3.47
N SER A 23 -10.74 -9.75 -4.80
CA SER A 23 -10.84 -10.92 -5.66
C SER A 23 -9.66 -11.87 -5.47
N ILE A 24 -8.44 -11.34 -5.34
CA ILE A 24 -7.25 -12.13 -5.01
C ILE A 24 -7.39 -12.76 -3.62
N PHE A 25 -7.95 -12.04 -2.64
CA PHE A 25 -8.26 -12.58 -1.31
C PHE A 25 -9.22 -13.76 -1.36
N VAL A 26 -10.37 -13.59 -2.00
CA VAL A 26 -11.39 -14.65 -2.12
C VAL A 26 -10.83 -15.85 -2.87
N TYR A 27 -10.10 -15.62 -3.97
CA TYR A 27 -9.48 -16.69 -4.74
C TYR A 27 -8.41 -17.44 -3.93
N ALA A 28 -7.53 -16.74 -3.22
CA ALA A 28 -6.49 -17.35 -2.39
C ALA A 28 -7.06 -18.22 -1.26
N VAL A 29 -8.14 -17.76 -0.62
CA VAL A 29 -8.88 -18.53 0.41
C VAL A 29 -9.58 -19.74 -0.20
N ALA A 30 -10.28 -19.56 -1.32
CA ALA A 30 -11.06 -20.63 -1.94
C ALA A 30 -10.18 -21.72 -2.58
N SER A 31 -9.04 -21.34 -3.14
CA SER A 31 -8.14 -22.26 -3.87
C SER A 31 -7.13 -22.98 -2.99
N GLY A 32 -6.90 -22.51 -1.76
CA GLY A 32 -5.86 -23.04 -0.87
C GLY A 32 -4.42 -22.88 -1.40
N ILE A 33 -4.22 -22.06 -2.45
CA ILE A 33 -2.91 -21.85 -3.11
C ILE A 33 -1.89 -21.25 -2.13
N VAL A 34 -2.34 -20.45 -1.17
CA VAL A 34 -1.51 -19.92 -0.09
C VAL A 34 -1.31 -21.01 0.97
N SER A 35 -0.24 -21.79 0.83
CA SER A 35 0.12 -22.84 1.77
C SER A 35 1.08 -22.32 2.85
N GLY A 36 0.80 -22.70 4.10
CA GLY A 36 1.63 -22.37 5.26
C GLY A 36 1.25 -21.05 5.97
N LEU A 37 1.44 -21.05 7.31
CA LEU A 37 1.05 -19.94 8.18
C LEU A 37 1.75 -18.61 7.82
N GLN A 38 3.02 -18.67 7.42
CA GLN A 38 3.79 -17.47 7.02
C GLN A 38 3.18 -16.74 5.82
N ALA A 39 2.68 -17.49 4.84
CA ALA A 39 2.12 -16.91 3.62
C ALA A 39 0.77 -16.23 3.93
N TRP A 40 -0.05 -16.82 4.81
CA TRP A 40 -1.27 -16.19 5.34
C TRP A 40 -1.00 -14.91 6.12
N LEU A 41 0.06 -14.87 6.93
CA LEU A 41 0.45 -13.67 7.69
C LEU A 41 0.91 -12.53 6.75
N LEU A 42 1.73 -12.84 5.74
CA LEU A 42 2.15 -11.86 4.73
C LEU A 42 0.99 -11.39 3.86
N PHE A 43 0.08 -12.30 3.51
CA PHE A 43 -1.12 -11.99 2.75
C PHE A 43 -2.05 -11.06 3.54
N GLY A 44 -2.33 -11.38 4.80
CA GLY A 44 -3.10 -10.53 5.70
C GLY A 44 -2.44 -9.16 5.90
N SER A 45 -1.11 -9.12 6.07
CA SER A 45 -0.34 -7.87 6.15
C SER A 45 -0.52 -7.01 4.90
N SER A 46 -0.40 -7.61 3.72
CA SER A 46 -0.54 -6.93 2.42
C SER A 46 -1.96 -6.40 2.21
N PHE A 47 -2.96 -7.21 2.55
CA PHE A 47 -4.36 -6.83 2.46
C PHE A 47 -4.68 -5.66 3.39
N LEU A 48 -4.24 -5.71 4.65
CA LEU A 48 -4.46 -4.64 5.63
C LEU A 48 -3.76 -3.34 5.24
N LEU A 49 -2.51 -3.41 4.76
CA LEU A 49 -1.80 -2.26 4.25
C LEU A 49 -2.53 -1.66 3.05
N MET A 50 -2.94 -2.49 2.10
CA MET A 50 -3.66 -2.03 0.91
C MET A 50 -5.02 -1.42 1.26
N LEU A 51 -5.78 -2.00 2.19
CA LEU A 51 -7.05 -1.45 2.66
C LEU A 51 -6.86 -0.08 3.32
N ARG A 52 -5.82 0.06 4.13
CA ARG A 52 -5.44 1.34 4.73
C ARG A 52 -5.02 2.34 3.66
N PHE A 53 -4.15 1.96 2.72
CA PHE A 53 -3.69 2.82 1.65
C PHE A 53 -4.87 3.27 0.79
N TRP A 54 -5.77 2.36 0.45
CA TRP A 54 -7.00 2.65 -0.28
C TRP A 54 -7.90 3.64 0.47
N TRP A 55 -8.14 3.40 1.76
CA TRP A 55 -8.94 4.32 2.59
C TRP A 55 -8.31 5.71 2.61
N ARG A 56 -7.01 5.77 2.90
CA ARG A 56 -6.27 7.02 3.01
C ARG A 56 -6.12 7.73 1.67
N TYR A 57 -6.04 6.97 0.60
CA TYR A 57 -6.01 7.47 -0.76
C TYR A 57 -7.34 8.13 -1.13
N ASN A 58 -8.47 7.50 -0.81
CA ASN A 58 -9.78 8.13 -1.01
C ASN A 58 -9.95 9.39 -0.17
N GLU A 59 -9.58 9.34 1.11
CA GLU A 59 -9.65 10.51 1.99
C GLU A 59 -8.74 11.65 1.48
N LEU A 60 -7.48 11.38 1.21
CA LEU A 60 -6.50 12.41 0.90
C LEU A 60 -6.52 12.85 -0.56
N PHE A 61 -6.59 11.91 -1.50
CA PHE A 61 -6.44 12.17 -2.93
C PHE A 61 -7.76 12.21 -3.69
N VAL A 62 -8.85 11.57 -3.24
CA VAL A 62 -10.15 11.74 -3.92
C VAL A 62 -10.91 12.96 -3.38
N GLN A 63 -10.90 13.17 -2.07
CA GLN A 63 -11.68 14.25 -1.44
C GLN A 63 -10.92 15.58 -1.34
N HIS A 64 -9.63 15.55 -0.95
CA HIS A 64 -8.89 16.78 -0.66
C HIS A 64 -7.94 17.20 -1.80
N ILE A 65 -7.23 16.26 -2.42
CA ILE A 65 -6.17 16.54 -3.40
C ILE A 65 -6.30 15.64 -4.65
N PRO A 66 -7.34 15.86 -5.49
CA PRO A 66 -7.54 15.12 -6.72
C PRO A 66 -6.33 15.12 -7.65
N SER A 67 -6.22 14.04 -8.42
CA SER A 67 -5.20 13.85 -9.44
C SER A 67 -5.49 14.81 -10.59
N ASN A 68 -4.79 15.93 -10.58
CA ASN A 68 -5.01 17.03 -11.53
C ASN A 68 -4.02 17.01 -12.71
N THR A 69 -3.01 16.14 -12.65
CA THR A 69 -1.95 16.01 -13.65
C THR A 69 -1.71 14.55 -13.97
N PHE A 70 -1.14 14.28 -15.14
CA PHE A 70 -0.71 12.93 -15.54
C PHE A 70 0.26 12.30 -14.52
N LEU A 71 1.20 13.09 -13.98
CA LEU A 71 2.15 12.61 -12.98
C LEU A 71 1.46 12.16 -11.69
N HIS A 72 0.46 12.90 -11.22
CA HIS A 72 -0.34 12.47 -10.06
C HIS A 72 -0.98 11.11 -10.32
N PHE A 73 -1.68 10.98 -11.45
CA PHE A 73 -2.32 9.72 -11.85
C PHE A 73 -1.31 8.57 -12.00
N LEU A 74 -0.15 8.81 -12.62
CA LEU A 74 0.87 7.79 -12.83
C LEU A 74 1.36 7.19 -11.51
N PHE A 75 1.63 8.03 -10.50
CA PHE A 75 2.04 7.54 -9.19
C PHE A 75 0.90 6.90 -8.42
N ASP A 76 -0.34 7.38 -8.58
CA ASP A 76 -1.51 6.72 -8.02
C ASP A 76 -1.70 5.30 -8.57
N PHE A 77 -1.52 5.13 -9.88
CA PHE A 77 -1.50 3.84 -10.56
C PHE A 77 -0.33 2.96 -10.09
N ALA A 78 0.88 3.53 -9.96
CA ALA A 78 2.05 2.79 -9.50
C ALA A 78 1.89 2.23 -8.09
N ILE A 79 1.32 3.01 -7.15
CA ILE A 79 1.02 2.55 -5.79
C ILE A 79 0.11 1.32 -5.84
N ALA A 80 -0.99 1.41 -6.59
CA ALA A 80 -1.96 0.32 -6.75
C ALA A 80 -1.33 -0.91 -7.40
N PHE A 81 -0.58 -0.73 -8.48
CA PHE A 81 0.05 -1.80 -9.22
C PHE A 81 1.06 -2.58 -8.37
N PHE A 82 1.98 -1.89 -7.70
CA PHE A 82 2.97 -2.54 -6.84
C PHE A 82 2.35 -3.18 -5.60
N ALA A 83 1.28 -2.61 -5.05
CA ALA A 83 0.55 -3.23 -3.94
C ALA A 83 -0.10 -4.56 -4.36
N ILE A 84 -0.72 -4.62 -5.54
CA ILE A 84 -1.30 -5.86 -6.09
C ILE A 84 -0.19 -6.89 -6.35
N LEU A 85 0.92 -6.47 -6.96
CA LEU A 85 2.05 -7.37 -7.18
C LEU A 85 2.60 -7.91 -5.85
N ALA A 86 2.74 -7.09 -4.82
CA ALA A 86 3.19 -7.57 -3.51
C ALA A 86 2.29 -8.70 -3.01
N VAL A 87 0.96 -8.55 -3.11
CA VAL A 87 -0.01 -9.59 -2.73
C VAL A 87 0.19 -10.89 -3.54
N LEU A 88 0.44 -10.80 -4.84
CA LEU A 88 0.64 -11.97 -5.71
C LEU A 88 1.96 -12.70 -5.42
N PHE A 89 2.98 -11.99 -4.94
CA PHE A 89 4.32 -12.54 -4.71
C PHE A 89 4.63 -12.82 -3.23
N VAL A 90 3.61 -13.00 -2.37
CA VAL A 90 3.78 -13.37 -0.94
C VAL A 90 4.55 -14.68 -0.72
N GLY A 91 4.67 -15.53 -1.75
CA GLY A 91 5.49 -16.75 -1.72
C GLY A 91 7.01 -16.49 -1.64
N SER A 92 7.46 -15.27 -1.92
CA SER A 92 8.86 -14.83 -1.79
C SER A 92 8.93 -13.56 -0.95
N ILE A 93 9.41 -13.65 0.29
CA ILE A 93 9.52 -12.49 1.21
C ILE A 93 10.35 -11.37 0.59
N GLN A 94 11.42 -11.68 -0.12
CA GLN A 94 12.28 -10.67 -0.75
C GLN A 94 11.53 -9.92 -1.85
N THR A 95 10.88 -10.65 -2.76
CA THR A 95 10.11 -10.04 -3.86
C THR A 95 8.94 -9.24 -3.31
N TRP A 96 8.23 -9.80 -2.33
CA TRP A 96 7.15 -9.14 -1.59
C TRP A 96 7.61 -7.82 -0.95
N ALA A 97 8.73 -7.85 -0.22
CA ALA A 97 9.28 -6.68 0.46
C ALA A 97 9.74 -5.60 -0.53
N LEU A 98 10.38 -6.00 -1.63
CA LEU A 98 10.80 -5.09 -2.70
C LEU A 98 9.60 -4.38 -3.35
N LEU A 99 8.56 -5.13 -3.70
CA LEU A 99 7.34 -4.59 -4.29
C LEU A 99 6.59 -3.69 -3.31
N GLY A 100 6.53 -4.09 -2.03
CA GLY A 100 6.02 -3.24 -0.95
C GLY A 100 6.79 -1.92 -0.83
N ALA A 101 8.12 -1.96 -0.88
CA ALA A 101 8.95 -0.76 -0.86
C ALA A 101 8.71 0.15 -2.08
N LEU A 102 8.57 -0.41 -3.29
CA LEU A 102 8.25 0.35 -4.50
C LEU A 102 6.88 1.05 -4.42
N ALA A 103 5.88 0.38 -3.82
CA ALA A 103 4.59 1.01 -3.54
C ALA A 103 4.74 2.20 -2.57
N MET A 104 5.57 2.06 -1.52
CA MET A 104 5.84 3.14 -0.56
C MET A 104 6.58 4.32 -1.19
N ILE A 105 7.57 4.04 -2.04
CA ILE A 105 8.33 5.08 -2.77
C ILE A 105 7.38 5.87 -3.68
N SER A 106 6.51 5.17 -4.40
CA SER A 106 5.52 5.81 -5.27
C SER A 106 4.56 6.70 -4.47
N SER A 107 4.15 6.26 -3.27
CA SER A 107 3.34 7.06 -2.34
C SER A 107 4.07 8.30 -1.83
N ALA A 108 5.36 8.18 -1.50
CA ALA A 108 6.18 9.30 -1.06
C ALA A 108 6.34 10.36 -2.16
N ILE A 109 6.61 9.94 -3.40
CA ILE A 109 6.71 10.85 -4.55
C ILE A 109 5.37 11.54 -4.80
N ARG A 110 4.26 10.78 -4.76
CA ARG A 110 2.91 11.34 -4.92
C ARG A 110 2.60 12.42 -3.88
N CYS A 111 3.01 12.23 -2.63
CA CYS A 111 2.87 13.21 -1.56
C CYS A 111 3.72 14.46 -1.83
N GLY A 112 4.95 14.30 -2.34
CA GLY A 112 5.84 15.40 -2.70
C GLY A 112 5.27 16.28 -3.81
N LEU A 113 4.73 15.67 -4.88
CA LEU A 113 4.09 16.38 -5.99
C LEU A 113 2.85 17.19 -5.52
N SER A 114 2.12 16.68 -4.53
CA SER A 114 0.95 17.37 -3.95
C SER A 114 1.29 18.55 -3.04
N TRP A 115 2.54 18.67 -2.59
CA TRP A 115 2.93 19.58 -1.51
C TRP A 115 2.85 21.06 -1.90
N ALA A 116 3.14 21.37 -3.17
CA ALA A 116 3.13 22.74 -3.68
C ALA A 116 1.71 23.33 -3.77
N SER A 117 0.66 22.50 -3.72
CA SER A 117 -0.69 22.93 -4.12
C SER A 117 -1.72 23.13 -3.00
N GLN A 118 -1.49 22.72 -1.73
CA GLN A 118 -2.66 22.33 -0.90
C GLN A 118 -2.63 22.59 0.62
N LYS A 119 -3.85 22.94 1.10
CA LYS A 119 -4.29 23.21 2.49
C LYS A 119 -4.19 22.01 3.44
N ALA A 120 -4.09 20.78 2.94
CA ALA A 120 -4.03 19.53 3.72
C ALA A 120 -2.59 19.07 4.05
N ASN A 121 -1.67 20.02 4.25
CA ASN A 121 -0.24 19.77 4.45
C ASN A 121 0.06 18.85 5.65
N ARG A 122 -0.75 18.94 6.73
CA ARG A 122 -0.62 18.06 7.91
C ARG A 122 -0.89 16.59 7.57
N GLU A 123 -1.91 16.31 6.77
CA GLU A 123 -2.31 14.94 6.42
C GLU A 123 -1.39 14.33 5.35
N LEU A 124 -0.84 15.15 4.45
CA LEU A 124 0.25 14.79 3.54
C LEU A 124 1.52 14.40 4.31
N LYS A 125 1.96 15.23 5.27
CA LYS A 125 3.13 14.95 6.12
C LYS A 125 3.00 13.61 6.86
N LYS A 126 1.84 13.35 7.46
CA LYS A 126 1.58 12.05 8.14
C LYS A 126 1.67 10.87 7.18
N THR A 127 1.10 11.01 5.98
CA THR A 127 1.12 9.96 4.96
C THR A 127 2.54 9.69 4.46
N LEU A 128 3.32 10.75 4.22
CA LEU A 128 4.73 10.64 3.85
C LEU A 128 5.56 9.94 4.94
N ILE A 129 5.41 10.35 6.20
CA ILE A 129 6.13 9.71 7.33
C ILE A 129 5.76 8.23 7.43
N GLY A 130 4.48 7.90 7.28
CA GLY A 130 4.01 6.51 7.24
C GLY A 130 4.61 5.71 6.09
N ALA A 131 4.63 6.27 4.89
CA ALA A 131 5.22 5.65 3.71
C ALA A 131 6.74 5.40 3.89
N ILE A 132 7.48 6.41 4.37
CA ILE A 132 8.92 6.28 4.65
C ILE A 132 9.16 5.23 5.74
N GLY A 133 8.41 5.26 6.84
CA GLY A 133 8.53 4.28 7.92
C GLY A 133 8.30 2.85 7.42
N MET A 134 7.24 2.63 6.64
CA MET A 134 6.96 1.32 6.05
C MET A 134 8.01 0.92 5.01
N MET A 135 8.56 1.86 4.24
CA MET A 135 9.65 1.59 3.29
C MET A 135 10.91 1.08 4.02
N VAL A 136 11.27 1.70 5.15
CA VAL A 136 12.41 1.25 5.97
C VAL A 136 12.15 -0.15 6.51
N ILE A 137 10.95 -0.42 7.02
CA ILE A 137 10.57 -1.73 7.54
C ILE A 137 10.66 -2.81 6.44
N MET A 138 10.13 -2.52 5.24
CA MET A 138 10.25 -3.41 4.08
C MET A 138 11.71 -3.63 3.67
N GLY A 139 12.54 -2.58 3.71
CA GLY A 139 13.99 -2.70 3.46
C GLY A 139 14.70 -3.60 4.46
N ILE A 140 14.39 -3.46 5.76
CA ILE A 140 14.92 -4.36 6.81
C ILE A 140 14.50 -5.80 6.54
N MET A 141 13.22 -6.03 6.19
CA MET A 141 12.73 -7.37 5.86
C MET A 141 13.44 -7.97 4.65
N TYR A 142 13.71 -7.18 3.61
CA TYR A 142 14.44 -7.63 2.43
C TYR A 142 15.86 -8.12 2.79
N VAL A 143 16.59 -7.36 3.61
CA VAL A 143 17.96 -7.69 4.04
C VAL A 143 17.98 -8.84 5.05
N ALA A 144 16.96 -8.95 5.92
CA ALA A 144 16.88 -9.98 6.94
C ALA A 144 16.34 -11.33 6.42
N ALA A 145 15.61 -11.34 5.30
CA ALA A 145 15.04 -12.55 4.69
C ALA A 145 16.00 -13.74 4.53
N PRO A 146 17.26 -13.59 4.07
CA PRO A 146 18.17 -14.73 3.90
C PRO A 146 18.72 -15.31 5.21
N VAL A 147 18.62 -14.59 6.34
CA VAL A 147 19.29 -14.96 7.60
C VAL A 147 18.31 -15.22 8.76
N VAL A 148 17.06 -14.77 8.64
CA VAL A 148 16.02 -14.93 9.67
C VAL A 148 14.90 -15.85 9.15
N SER A 149 14.33 -16.67 10.05
CA SER A 149 13.16 -17.49 9.74
C SER A 149 12.02 -16.67 9.11
N HIS A 150 11.54 -17.14 7.96
CA HIS A 150 10.47 -16.50 7.20
C HIS A 150 9.17 -16.37 8.02
N LEU A 151 8.87 -17.36 8.86
CA LEU A 151 7.71 -17.32 9.75
C LEU A 151 7.84 -16.22 10.80
N THR A 152 9.03 -16.05 11.38
CA THR A 152 9.31 -14.99 12.38
C THR A 152 9.16 -13.61 11.74
N LEU A 153 9.73 -13.41 10.54
CA LEU A 153 9.58 -12.15 9.80
C LEU A 153 8.12 -11.86 9.48
N ALA A 154 7.37 -12.86 9.01
CA ALA A 154 5.95 -12.74 8.69
C ALA A 154 5.08 -12.39 9.91
N ALA A 155 5.37 -12.98 11.08
CA ALA A 155 4.66 -12.68 12.32
C ALA A 155 4.95 -11.27 12.83
N VAL A 156 6.23 -10.87 12.85
CA VAL A 156 6.65 -9.53 13.29
C VAL A 156 6.02 -8.46 12.41
N ILE A 157 6.05 -8.62 11.08
CA ILE A 157 5.46 -7.62 10.19
C ILE A 157 3.94 -7.55 10.33
N PHE A 158 3.28 -8.69 10.52
CA PHE A 158 1.84 -8.71 10.73
C PHE A 158 1.44 -7.94 11.97
N VAL A 159 2.18 -8.10 13.08
CA VAL A 159 1.96 -7.33 14.31
C VAL A 159 2.22 -5.83 14.09
N ILE A 160 3.32 -5.48 13.42
CA ILE A 160 3.64 -4.08 13.08
C ILE A 160 2.52 -3.45 12.26
N VAL A 161 2.04 -4.15 11.23
CA VAL A 161 0.95 -3.69 10.36
C VAL A 161 -0.34 -3.54 11.14
N LEU A 162 -0.68 -4.50 12.02
CA LEU A 162 -1.86 -4.41 12.87
C LEU A 162 -1.80 -3.18 13.79
N ILE A 163 -0.67 -2.96 14.47
CA ILE A 163 -0.47 -1.78 15.34
C ILE A 163 -0.60 -0.52 14.50
N PHE A 164 0.05 -0.47 13.35
CA PHE A 164 0.01 0.67 12.43
C PHE A 164 -1.43 0.99 12.03
N VAL A 165 -2.19 0.01 11.54
CA VAL A 165 -3.59 0.15 11.11
C VAL A 165 -4.51 0.54 12.27
N ALA A 166 -4.39 -0.11 13.43
CA ALA A 166 -5.20 0.17 14.62
C ALA A 166 -4.92 1.57 15.19
N TYR A 167 -3.65 2.01 15.20
CA TYR A 167 -3.30 3.35 15.66
C TYR A 167 -3.86 4.43 14.73
N SER A 168 -3.87 4.16 13.43
CA SER A 168 -4.42 5.04 12.41
C SER A 168 -5.92 5.19 12.48
N SER A 169 -6.67 4.14 12.86
CA SER A 169 -8.13 4.19 12.95
C SER A 169 -8.65 4.94 14.17
N ARG A 170 -7.83 5.03 15.24
CA ARG A 170 -8.19 5.72 16.50
C ARG A 170 -7.93 7.23 16.50
N ARG A 171 -7.00 7.73 15.68
CA ARG A 171 -6.74 9.17 15.55
C ARG A 171 -7.75 9.80 14.57
N LYS A 172 -9.01 9.91 14.99
CA LYS A 172 -9.98 10.88 14.45
C LYS A 172 -9.97 12.12 15.32
#